data_AF-A0A6M8V0E0-F1
#
_entry.id   AF-A0A6M8V0E0-F1
#
_cell.length_a   1.000
_cell.length_b   1.000
_cell.length_c   1.000
_cell.angle_alpha   90.00
_cell.angle_beta   90.00
_cell.angle_gamma   90.00
#
_symmetry.space_group_name_H-M   'P 1'
#
loop_
_entity.id
_entity.type
_entity.pdbx_description
1 polymer ?
#
loop_
_entity_poly.entity_id
_entity_poly.type
_entity_poly.pdbx_seq_one_letter_code
_entity_poly.pdbx_strand_id
1 'polypeptide(L)'
;MKSSIKFTIVIFFTFIILSCNEDNRIGPCVHTYKEPILNITSLRDTANYNHPRFIILRELKINGSKEYGAYPLMESYGIVGNDSIYYCNIPFGFGVEEGKYEFIIEAEGFQPKQITIENVSYSVFDGGCPSYNDGGKRVELIIN
;
A
#
# COMPACT_ATOMS: atom_id res chain seq x y z
N MET A 1 -8.30 -15.12 55.71
CA MET A 1 -7.71 -15.55 54.43
C MET A 1 -8.70 -16.10 53.40
N LYS A 2 -10.03 -15.85 53.50
CA LYS A 2 -11.04 -16.33 52.53
C LYS A 2 -11.63 -15.22 51.61
N SER A 3 -11.25 -13.95 51.83
CA SER A 3 -11.84 -12.80 51.13
C SER A 3 -11.11 -12.42 49.83
N SER A 4 -9.80 -12.65 49.73
CA SER A 4 -8.99 -12.23 48.57
C SER A 4 -9.29 -13.01 47.28
N ILE A 5 -9.74 -14.26 47.38
CA ILE A 5 -10.04 -15.11 46.20
C ILE A 5 -11.28 -14.58 45.44
N LYS A 6 -12.25 -14.00 46.14
CA LYS A 6 -13.44 -13.42 45.51
C LYS A 6 -13.12 -12.13 44.74
N PHE A 7 -12.13 -11.36 45.19
CA PHE A 7 -11.73 -10.12 44.54
C PHE A 7 -10.96 -10.36 43.23
N THR A 8 -10.13 -11.41 43.17
CA THR A 8 -9.35 -11.75 41.97
C THR A 8 -10.22 -12.25 40.82
N ILE A 9 -11.29 -12.99 41.12
CA ILE A 9 -12.23 -13.51 40.09
C ILE A 9 -13.01 -12.36 39.44
N VAL A 10 -13.38 -11.33 40.21
CA VAL A 10 -14.11 -10.17 39.69
C VAL A 10 -13.24 -9.38 38.72
N ILE A 11 -11.95 -9.13 39.06
CA ILE A 11 -11.03 -8.36 38.20
C ILE A 11 -10.74 -9.09 36.87
N PHE A 12 -10.60 -10.41 36.89
CA PHE A 12 -10.38 -11.19 35.66
C PHE A 12 -11.61 -11.19 34.75
N PHE A 13 -12.82 -11.18 35.32
CA PHE A 13 -14.04 -11.06 34.52
C PHE A 13 -14.17 -9.66 33.89
N THR A 14 -13.81 -8.58 34.61
CA THR A 14 -13.91 -7.20 34.09
C THR A 14 -13.00 -6.92 32.89
N PHE A 15 -11.83 -7.57 32.80
CA PHE A 15 -10.95 -7.43 31.64
C PHE A 15 -11.48 -8.09 30.36
N ILE A 16 -12.35 -9.09 30.49
CA ILE A 16 -12.92 -9.81 29.35
C ILE A 16 -14.09 -9.02 28.74
N ILE A 17 -14.90 -8.33 29.56
CA ILE A 17 -16.05 -7.54 29.08
C ILE A 17 -15.67 -6.18 28.47
N LEU A 18 -14.47 -5.65 28.73
CA LEU A 18 -13.99 -4.42 28.09
C LEU A 18 -13.40 -4.65 26.68
N SER A 19 -13.31 -5.91 26.23
CA SER A 19 -12.88 -6.25 24.86
C SER A 19 -14.04 -6.42 23.87
N CYS A 20 -15.28 -6.15 24.27
CA CYS A 20 -16.45 -6.25 23.38
C CYS A 20 -16.77 -4.89 22.77
N ASN A 21 -16.25 -4.64 21.57
CA ASN A 21 -16.77 -3.61 20.67
C ASN A 21 -17.46 -4.32 19.48
N GLU A 22 -18.80 -4.30 19.54
CA GLU A 22 -19.86 -4.51 18.53
C GLU A 22 -19.84 -5.65 17.49
N ASP A 23 -18.72 -6.28 17.16
CA ASP A 23 -18.69 -7.35 16.15
C ASP A 23 -18.33 -8.70 16.81
N ASN A 24 -19.24 -9.67 16.77
CA ASN A 24 -19.15 -11.05 17.30
C ASN A 24 -18.01 -11.92 16.69
N ARG A 25 -16.86 -11.34 16.34
CA ARG A 25 -15.71 -12.02 15.76
C ARG A 25 -14.65 -12.24 16.85
N ILE A 26 -14.45 -13.50 17.24
CA ILE A 26 -13.37 -13.90 18.14
C ILE A 26 -12.07 -13.94 17.32
N GLY A 27 -11.18 -12.97 17.52
CA GLY A 27 -9.87 -12.90 16.85
C GLY A 27 -9.11 -11.61 17.17
N PRO A 28 -7.81 -11.51 16.81
CA PRO A 28 -7.06 -10.27 16.97
C PRO A 28 -7.65 -9.16 16.09
N CYS A 29 -7.67 -7.93 16.61
CA CYS A 29 -8.03 -6.77 15.81
C CYS A 29 -6.89 -6.42 14.86
N VAL A 30 -7.07 -6.70 13.58
CA VAL A 30 -6.05 -6.48 12.54
C VAL A 30 -6.67 -5.67 11.41
N HIS A 31 -5.90 -4.71 10.91
CA HIS A 31 -6.18 -4.00 9.67
C HIS A 31 -5.41 -4.67 8.53
N THR A 32 -6.08 -4.89 7.39
CA THR A 32 -5.47 -5.55 6.23
C THR A 32 -5.60 -4.70 4.97
N TYR A 33 -4.50 -4.52 4.24
CA TYR A 33 -4.50 -4.00 2.87
C TYR A 33 -4.59 -5.20 1.92
N LYS A 34 -5.67 -5.32 1.15
CA LYS A 34 -5.91 -6.50 0.29
C LYS A 34 -5.14 -6.47 -1.03
N GLU A 35 -4.77 -5.27 -1.47
CA GLU A 35 -3.99 -5.03 -2.67
C GLU A 35 -3.14 -3.76 -2.48
N PRO A 36 -2.13 -3.51 -3.33
CA PRO A 36 -1.40 -2.25 -3.31
C PRO A 36 -2.30 -1.07 -3.65
N ILE A 37 -2.02 0.09 -3.06
CA ILE A 37 -2.82 1.30 -3.26
C ILE A 37 -2.61 1.90 -4.66
N LEU A 38 -1.43 1.75 -5.25
CA LEU A 38 -1.12 2.25 -6.58
C LEU A 38 -0.79 1.09 -7.52
N ASN A 39 -1.54 0.98 -8.62
CA ASN A 39 -1.43 -0.07 -9.62
C ASN A 39 -1.14 0.54 -10.98
N ILE A 40 0.05 0.28 -11.53
CA ILE A 40 0.43 0.68 -12.88
C ILE A 40 0.10 -0.47 -13.84
N THR A 41 -0.94 -0.28 -14.64
CA THR A 41 -1.52 -1.33 -15.49
C THR A 41 -0.84 -1.43 -16.85
N SER A 42 -0.35 -0.31 -17.38
CA SER A 42 0.35 -0.27 -18.66
C SER A 42 1.27 0.94 -18.77
N LEU A 43 2.29 0.85 -19.64
CA LEU A 43 3.03 1.99 -20.16
C LEU A 43 2.87 2.05 -21.67
N ARG A 44 2.47 3.21 -22.19
CA ARG A 44 2.28 3.44 -23.63
C ARG A 44 3.28 4.46 -24.14
N ASP A 45 3.98 4.09 -25.19
CA ASP A 45 4.70 5.03 -26.05
C ASP A 45 3.75 5.58 -27.12
N THR A 46 3.52 6.89 -27.10
CA THR A 46 2.63 7.52 -28.09
C THR A 46 3.33 7.90 -29.39
N ALA A 47 4.66 7.94 -29.42
CA ALA A 47 5.44 8.27 -30.61
C ALA A 47 5.66 7.06 -31.52
N ASN A 48 6.08 5.92 -30.96
CA ASN A 48 6.38 4.70 -31.74
C ASN A 48 5.35 3.58 -31.60
N TYR A 49 4.23 3.83 -30.90
CA TYR A 49 3.19 2.83 -30.61
C TYR A 49 3.74 1.56 -29.93
N ASN A 50 4.78 1.71 -29.11
CA ASN A 50 5.39 0.62 -28.35
C ASN A 50 4.79 0.53 -26.93
N HIS A 51 4.97 -0.63 -26.30
CA HIS A 51 4.54 -0.91 -24.93
C HIS A 51 5.71 -1.48 -24.12
N PRO A 52 6.59 -0.63 -23.57
CA PRO A 52 7.69 -1.11 -22.74
C PRO A 52 7.14 -1.89 -21.54
N ARG A 53 7.72 -3.06 -21.28
CA ARG A 53 7.28 -3.94 -20.19
C ARG A 53 8.14 -3.86 -18.95
N PHE A 54 9.30 -3.22 -19.05
CA PHE A 54 10.25 -3.06 -17.96
C PHE A 54 10.60 -1.59 -17.82
N ILE A 55 10.57 -1.10 -16.58
CA ILE A 55 11.01 0.25 -16.23
C ILE A 55 11.83 0.24 -14.94
N ILE A 56 12.67 1.27 -14.81
CA ILE A 56 13.36 1.61 -13.57
C ILE A 56 12.67 2.83 -12.98
N LEU A 57 12.22 2.74 -11.74
CA LEU A 57 11.64 3.83 -10.97
C LEU A 57 12.70 4.38 -10.00
N ARG A 58 12.90 5.71 -10.01
CA ARG A 58 13.84 6.42 -9.15
C ARG A 58 13.18 7.61 -8.46
N GLU A 59 13.84 8.09 -7.42
CA GLU A 59 13.45 9.31 -6.71
C GLU A 59 11.99 9.31 -6.23
N LEU A 60 11.51 8.14 -5.78
CA LEU A 60 10.17 8.01 -5.23
C LEU A 60 9.96 8.98 -4.08
N LYS A 61 8.89 9.76 -4.17
CA LYS A 61 8.37 10.57 -3.08
C LYS A 61 6.89 10.26 -2.88
N ILE A 62 6.51 10.10 -1.62
CA ILE A 62 5.12 9.98 -1.19
C ILE A 62 4.85 11.17 -0.27
N ASN A 63 3.85 11.97 -0.61
CA ASN A 63 3.49 13.19 0.14
C ASN A 63 4.67 14.16 0.36
N GLY A 64 5.60 14.20 -0.61
CA GLY A 64 6.81 15.04 -0.58
C GLY A 64 7.99 14.44 0.21
N SER A 65 7.77 13.37 0.97
CA SER A 65 8.82 12.61 1.66
C SER A 65 9.50 11.68 0.69
N LYS A 66 10.84 11.66 0.69
CA LYS A 66 11.61 10.77 -0.18
C LYS A 66 11.69 9.38 0.42
N GLU A 67 11.35 8.39 -0.39
CA GLU A 67 11.20 7.01 0.04
C GLU A 67 12.36 6.12 -0.42
N TYR A 68 12.70 5.14 0.42
CA TYR A 68 13.84 4.25 0.23
C TYR A 68 13.55 2.83 0.71
N GLY A 69 14.22 1.86 0.10
CA GLY A 69 14.26 0.48 0.55
C GLY A 69 12.92 -0.23 0.41
N ALA A 70 12.59 -1.10 1.37
CA ALA A 70 11.44 -1.98 1.28
C ALA A 70 10.13 -1.38 1.81
N TYR A 71 10.17 -0.23 2.49
CA TYR A 71 8.98 0.35 3.13
C TYR A 71 7.85 0.64 2.13
N PRO A 72 8.09 1.25 0.95
CA PRO A 72 7.04 1.45 -0.05
C PRO A 72 6.51 0.15 -0.68
N LEU A 73 7.16 -0.98 -0.41
CA LEU A 73 6.87 -2.28 -1.01
C LEU A 73 6.09 -3.21 -0.07
N MET A 74 5.61 -2.71 1.08
CA MET A 74 4.84 -3.50 2.07
C MET A 74 3.74 -4.34 1.43
N GLU A 75 2.91 -3.73 0.58
CA GLU A 75 2.02 -4.43 -0.34
C GLU A 75 2.48 -4.14 -1.76
N SER A 76 2.93 -5.15 -2.48
CA SER A 76 3.48 -4.96 -3.82
C SER A 76 3.46 -6.22 -4.69
N TYR A 77 3.49 -6.02 -6.01
CA TYR A 77 3.73 -7.06 -7.01
C TYR A 77 4.42 -6.46 -8.23
N GLY A 78 5.19 -7.27 -8.96
CA GLY A 78 5.84 -6.83 -10.20
C GLY A 78 6.92 -5.77 -9.99
N ILE A 79 7.35 -5.50 -8.76
CA ILE A 79 8.34 -4.50 -8.40
C ILE A 79 9.31 -5.07 -7.38
N VAL A 80 10.60 -4.75 -7.52
CA VAL A 80 11.65 -5.09 -6.55
C VAL A 80 12.51 -3.86 -6.27
N GLY A 81 12.83 -3.62 -5.00
CA GLY A 81 13.62 -2.48 -4.56
C GLY A 81 15.09 -2.83 -4.31
N ASN A 82 15.98 -1.91 -4.68
CA ASN A 82 17.39 -1.88 -4.31
C ASN A 82 17.75 -0.44 -3.91
N ASP A 83 17.78 -0.17 -2.60
CA ASP A 83 17.96 1.17 -2.02
C ASP A 83 16.98 2.22 -2.57
N SER A 84 17.44 3.12 -3.43
CA SER A 84 16.64 4.22 -4.01
C SER A 84 16.12 3.91 -5.42
N ILE A 85 16.33 2.69 -5.90
CA ILE A 85 16.05 2.24 -7.26
C ILE A 85 15.08 1.08 -7.19
N TYR A 86 14.01 1.15 -7.97
CA TYR A 86 13.02 0.09 -8.06
C TYR A 86 12.96 -0.42 -9.50
N TYR A 87 12.99 -1.74 -9.66
CA TYR A 87 12.90 -2.40 -10.94
C TYR A 87 11.51 -2.98 -11.09
N CYS A 88 10.79 -2.56 -12.13
CA CYS A 88 9.36 -2.85 -12.28
C CYS A 88 9.07 -3.56 -13.60
N ASN A 89 8.35 -4.67 -13.52
CA ASN A 89 7.72 -5.35 -14.66
C ASN A 89 6.25 -4.92 -14.74
N ILE A 90 5.81 -4.41 -15.88
CA ILE A 90 4.42 -3.98 -16.07
C ILE A 90 3.53 -5.18 -16.40
N PRO A 91 2.38 -5.36 -15.72
CA PRO A 91 1.82 -4.50 -14.67
C PRO A 91 2.51 -4.70 -13.30
N PHE A 92 2.62 -3.62 -12.53
CA PHE A 92 3.13 -3.64 -11.15
C PHE A 92 2.27 -2.77 -10.23
N GLY A 93 2.32 -3.04 -8.94
CA GLY A 93 1.67 -2.21 -7.92
C GLY A 93 2.47 -2.15 -6.63
N PHE A 94 2.34 -1.06 -5.89
CA PHE A 94 3.04 -0.86 -4.62
C PHE A 94 2.34 0.14 -3.69
N GLY A 95 2.75 0.12 -2.43
CA GLY A 95 2.38 1.09 -1.41
C GLY A 95 1.03 0.83 -0.74
N VAL A 96 0.85 1.46 0.42
CA VAL A 96 -0.42 1.46 1.17
C VAL A 96 -0.82 2.86 1.65
N GLU A 97 0.02 3.87 1.38
CA GLU A 97 -0.15 5.24 1.86
C GLU A 97 -0.98 6.06 0.87
N GLU A 98 -1.97 6.79 1.36
CA GLU A 98 -2.77 7.68 0.52
C GLU A 98 -2.04 9.00 0.23
N GLY A 99 -2.36 9.62 -0.90
CA GLY A 99 -1.95 10.98 -1.22
C GLY A 99 -1.27 11.11 -2.57
N LYS A 100 -0.15 11.86 -2.60
CA LYS A 100 0.54 12.24 -3.83
C LYS A 100 1.80 11.42 -4.03
N TYR A 101 1.93 10.81 -5.21
CA TYR A 101 3.08 10.01 -5.60
C TYR A 101 3.87 10.71 -6.70
N GLU A 102 5.18 10.84 -6.52
CA GLU A 102 6.09 11.45 -7.49
C GLU A 102 7.31 10.55 -7.68
N PHE A 103 7.68 10.28 -8.93
CA PHE A 103 8.85 9.45 -9.23
C PHE A 103 9.31 9.68 -10.68
N ILE A 104 10.57 9.33 -10.95
CA ILE A 104 11.13 9.32 -12.30
C ILE A 104 11.07 7.89 -12.83
N ILE A 105 10.57 7.71 -14.05
CA ILE A 105 10.65 6.44 -14.76
C ILE A 105 11.71 6.49 -15.85
N GLU A 106 12.44 5.40 -16.00
CA GLU A 106 13.39 5.15 -17.09
C GLU A 106 12.99 3.87 -17.81
N ALA A 107 12.93 3.91 -19.13
CA ALA A 107 12.66 2.76 -19.98
C ALA A 107 13.71 2.72 -21.09
N GLU A 108 14.06 1.51 -21.55
CA GLU A 108 15.05 1.35 -22.61
C GLU A 108 14.62 2.09 -23.89
N GLY A 109 15.50 2.94 -24.43
CA GLY A 109 15.24 3.74 -25.62
C GLY A 109 14.46 5.04 -25.38
N PHE A 110 14.11 5.37 -24.14
CA PHE A 110 13.37 6.59 -23.79
C PHE A 110 14.17 7.51 -22.87
N GLN A 111 13.89 8.81 -22.93
CA GLN A 111 14.42 9.75 -21.96
C GLN A 111 13.71 9.56 -20.60
N PRO A 112 14.42 9.75 -19.47
CA PRO A 112 13.79 9.71 -18.16
C PRO A 112 12.63 10.69 -18.07
N LYS A 113 11.52 10.27 -17.45
CA LYS A 113 10.30 11.08 -17.34
C LYS A 113 9.84 11.18 -15.90
N GLN A 114 9.63 12.41 -15.43
CA GLN A 114 8.97 12.67 -14.15
C GLN A 114 7.47 12.34 -14.27
N ILE A 115 6.98 11.55 -13.34
CA ILE A 115 5.58 11.18 -13.17
C ILE A 115 5.09 11.77 -11.84
N THR A 116 3.87 12.27 -11.86
CA THR A 116 3.15 12.75 -10.68
C THR A 116 1.72 12.21 -10.75
N ILE A 117 1.32 11.49 -9.71
CA ILE A 117 -0.01 10.91 -9.56
C ILE A 117 -0.63 11.52 -8.31
N GLU A 118 -1.60 12.40 -8.53
CA GLU A 118 -2.37 13.07 -7.47
C GLU A 118 -3.50 12.18 -6.97
N ASN A 119 -3.96 12.40 -5.74
CA ASN A 119 -5.16 11.78 -5.16
C ASN A 119 -5.15 10.25 -5.31
N VAL A 120 -4.09 9.59 -4.84
CA VAL A 120 -4.03 8.13 -4.68
C VAL A 120 -4.76 7.78 -3.38
N SER A 121 -5.81 6.99 -3.46
CA SER A 121 -6.58 6.52 -2.30
C SER A 121 -7.18 5.15 -2.61
N TYR A 122 -7.55 4.42 -1.57
CA TYR A 122 -8.41 3.25 -1.75
C TYR A 122 -9.85 3.69 -2.06
N SER A 123 -10.55 2.92 -2.87
CA SER A 123 -11.98 3.15 -3.16
C SER A 123 -12.90 2.40 -2.19
N VAL A 124 -12.38 1.39 -1.49
CA VAL A 124 -13.11 0.59 -0.52
C VAL A 124 -12.40 0.66 0.82
N PHE A 125 -13.15 1.04 1.85
CA PHE A 125 -12.76 0.96 3.24
C PHE A 125 -13.88 0.27 4.01
N ASP A 126 -13.54 -0.86 4.64
CA ASP A 126 -14.42 -1.58 5.57
C ASP A 126 -13.90 -1.39 6.98
N GLY A 127 -14.65 -0.65 7.78
CA GLY A 127 -14.33 -0.37 9.18
C GLY A 127 -14.59 -1.58 10.09
N GLY A 128 -14.39 -1.37 11.40
CA GLY A 128 -14.63 -2.41 12.40
C GLY A 128 -13.41 -3.25 12.73
N CYS A 129 -13.65 -4.43 13.29
CA CYS A 129 -12.60 -5.29 13.83
C CYS A 129 -12.85 -6.78 13.42
N PRO A 130 -12.12 -7.31 12.42
CA PRO A 130 -11.06 -6.69 11.63
C PRO A 130 -11.58 -5.67 10.60
N SER A 131 -10.69 -4.79 10.14
CA SER A 131 -10.94 -3.82 9.07
C SER A 131 -10.06 -4.08 7.85
N TYR A 132 -10.45 -3.55 6.69
CA TYR A 132 -9.61 -3.64 5.49
C TYR A 132 -9.75 -2.45 4.53
N ASN A 133 -8.71 -2.28 3.72
CA ASN A 133 -8.67 -1.39 2.56
C ASN A 133 -8.53 -2.21 1.26
N ASP A 134 -9.23 -1.79 0.21
CA ASP A 134 -9.25 -2.45 -1.10
C ASP A 134 -9.60 -1.45 -2.21
N GLY A 135 -9.46 -1.86 -3.47
CA GLY A 135 -9.81 -1.03 -4.62
C GLY A 135 -8.80 0.10 -4.83
N GLY A 136 -7.51 -0.24 -4.89
CA GLY A 136 -6.41 0.69 -5.15
C GLY A 136 -6.53 1.41 -6.50
N LYS A 137 -5.86 2.55 -6.64
CA LYS A 137 -5.87 3.37 -7.86
C LYS A 137 -5.14 2.67 -9.00
N ARG A 138 -5.78 2.57 -10.16
CA ARG A 138 -5.25 1.95 -11.39
C ARG A 138 -4.92 3.04 -12.41
N VAL A 139 -3.69 3.04 -12.93
CA VAL A 139 -3.16 4.10 -13.80
C VAL A 139 -2.43 3.50 -14.99
N GLU A 140 -2.73 4.03 -16.18
CA GLU A 140 -1.91 3.86 -17.38
C GLU A 140 -0.91 5.01 -17.46
N LEU A 141 0.38 4.69 -17.59
CA LEU A 141 1.44 5.67 -17.80
C LEU A 141 1.67 5.90 -19.30
N ILE A 142 2.16 7.10 -19.62
CA ILE A 142 2.53 7.48 -20.98
C ILE A 142 3.99 7.92 -20.99
N ILE A 143 4.78 7.43 -21.93
CA ILE A 143 6.16 7.87 -22.22
C ILE A 143 6.23 8.33 -23.67
N ASN A 144 7.08 9.31 -23.96
CA ASN A 144 7.27 9.89 -25.30
C ASN A 144 8.76 9.95 -25.61
#